data_AF-A0A4Q3IRJ7-F1
#
_entry.id   AF-A0A4Q3IRJ7-F1
#
_cell.length_a   1.000
_cell.length_b   1.000
_cell.length_c   1.000
_cell.angle_alpha   90.00
_cell.angle_beta   90.00
_cell.angle_gamma   90.00
#
_symmetry.space_group_name_H-M   'P 1'
#
loop_
_entity.id
_entity.type
_entity.pdbx_description
1 polymer ?
#
loop_
_entity_poly.entity_id
_entity_poly.type
_entity_poly.pdbx_seq_one_letter_code
_entity_poly.pdbx_strand_id
1 'polypeptide(L)'
;MFNLPQQQLRAVSAAVARGPVEVDALDSDGTTIIDKGTVEVIDNVVDQTTGTIKVKARFPNERLQLWPGQFVNVRVFVDVLRHVVVAPTAAIQRGPNGPYVFAVNEDETVRQVAVTVGQQDESTAVITAGIEPPAKLVTTGFARLTDKAKVRVSTPEEAAQPPAAMPGRRGAREPGQGQGQGQGRQRDPAGGDAAGQGSPAPAAGSDGTGQSRQRRNGGVREGAAPGGQGSPAGGSGAQRPQAQP
;
A
#
# COMPACT_ATOMS: atom_id res chain seq x y z
N MET A 1 -15.58 13.69 17.09
CA MET A 1 -14.36 13.04 17.62
C MET A 1 -14.02 11.89 16.69
N PHE A 2 -12.75 11.59 16.51
CA PHE A 2 -12.28 10.47 15.70
C PHE A 2 -11.06 9.82 16.36
N ASN A 3 -10.75 8.60 15.95
CA ASN A 3 -9.62 7.85 16.50
C ASN A 3 -8.47 7.84 15.49
N LEU A 4 -7.25 7.99 15.97
CA LEU A 4 -6.03 7.82 15.17
C LEU A 4 -5.17 6.70 15.73
N PRO A 5 -4.47 5.91 14.89
CA PRO A 5 -3.48 4.95 15.36
C PRO A 5 -2.37 5.64 16.16
N GLN A 6 -1.89 5.02 17.25
CA GLN A 6 -0.84 5.63 18.09
C GLN A 6 0.44 5.98 17.30
N GLN A 7 0.72 5.24 16.23
CA GLN A 7 1.90 5.47 15.38
C GLN A 7 1.89 6.86 14.72
N GLN A 8 0.69 7.41 14.48
CA GLN A 8 0.51 8.73 13.87
C GLN A 8 0.63 9.88 14.90
N LEU A 9 0.60 9.59 16.21
CA LEU A 9 0.60 10.59 17.27
C LEU A 9 1.79 11.56 17.13
N ARG A 10 2.98 11.05 16.82
CA ARG A 10 4.18 11.89 16.62
C ARG A 10 4.01 12.90 15.49
N ALA A 11 3.46 12.47 14.36
CA ALA A 11 3.31 13.34 13.20
C ALA A 11 2.26 14.44 13.47
N VAL A 12 1.14 14.05 14.06
CA VAL A 12 0.04 14.98 14.38
C VAL A 12 0.44 15.94 15.50
N SER A 13 1.11 15.47 16.56
CA SER A 13 1.57 16.36 17.64
C SER A 13 2.62 17.35 17.18
N ALA A 14 3.54 16.93 16.30
CA ALA A 14 4.48 17.84 15.65
C ALA A 14 3.77 18.87 14.75
N ALA A 15 2.70 18.47 14.05
CA ALA A 15 1.89 19.37 13.23
C ALA A 15 1.18 20.43 14.09
N VAL A 16 0.52 20.01 15.17
CA VAL A 16 -0.15 20.92 16.12
C VAL A 16 0.85 21.87 16.78
N ALA A 17 2.07 21.41 17.08
CA ALA A 17 3.13 22.26 17.61
C ALA A 17 3.60 23.34 16.63
N ARG A 18 3.44 23.14 15.31
CA ARG A 18 3.77 24.13 14.27
C ARG A 18 2.64 25.14 14.04
N GLY A 19 1.40 24.79 14.36
CA GLY A 19 0.25 25.67 14.18
C GLY A 19 -1.08 24.92 14.05
N PRO A 20 -2.16 25.60 13.64
CA PRO A 20 -3.45 24.97 13.39
C PRO A 20 -3.34 23.84 12.37
N VAL A 21 -3.89 22.67 12.70
CA VAL A 21 -3.90 21.50 11.82
C VAL A 21 -5.27 21.41 11.15
N GLU A 22 -5.27 21.52 9.83
CA GLU A 22 -6.47 21.37 9.02
C GLU A 22 -6.93 19.91 8.97
N VAL A 23 -8.24 19.73 8.93
CA VAL A 23 -8.89 18.43 8.74
C VAL A 23 -10.02 18.55 7.72
N ASP A 24 -10.13 17.56 6.83
CA ASP A 24 -11.30 17.39 5.97
C ASP A 24 -12.20 16.29 6.56
N ALA A 25 -13.49 16.57 6.65
CA ALA A 25 -14.52 15.55 6.80
C ALA A 25 -14.95 15.09 5.40
N LEU A 26 -14.80 13.80 5.14
CA LEU A 26 -15.06 13.15 3.87
C LEU A 26 -16.29 12.25 4.00
N ASP A 27 -17.05 12.12 2.92
CA ASP A 27 -18.17 11.18 2.84
C ASP A 27 -17.67 9.71 2.86
N SER A 28 -18.63 8.79 2.87
CA SER A 28 -18.43 7.34 2.80
C SER A 28 -17.61 6.89 1.59
N ASP A 29 -17.58 7.68 0.51
CA ASP A 29 -16.74 7.44 -0.67
C ASP A 29 -15.23 7.75 -0.44
N GLY A 30 -14.88 8.40 0.67
CA GLY A 30 -13.50 8.77 1.01
C GLY A 30 -12.89 9.86 0.13
N THR A 31 -13.65 10.50 -0.75
CA THR A 31 -13.14 11.50 -1.71
C THR A 31 -13.92 12.81 -1.68
N THR A 32 -15.23 12.76 -1.45
CA THR A 32 -16.09 13.95 -1.39
C THR A 32 -15.90 14.66 -0.05
N ILE A 33 -15.44 15.92 -0.10
CA ILE A 33 -15.29 16.75 1.10
C ILE A 33 -16.64 17.34 1.49
N ILE A 34 -17.12 16.96 2.67
CA ILE A 34 -18.35 17.47 3.28
C ILE A 34 -18.09 18.86 3.89
N ASP A 35 -17.08 18.94 4.75
CA ASP A 35 -16.70 20.17 5.45
C ASP A 35 -15.21 20.16 5.81
N LYS A 36 -14.68 21.35 6.08
CA LYS A 36 -13.29 21.56 6.51
C LYS A 36 -13.25 22.13 7.91
N GLY A 37 -12.34 21.63 8.72
CA GLY A 37 -12.23 22.00 10.11
C GLY A 37 -10.79 22.06 10.57
N THR A 38 -10.63 22.19 11.88
CA THR A 38 -9.31 22.22 12.54
C THR A 38 -9.28 21.28 13.73
N VAL A 39 -8.13 20.65 13.98
CA VAL A 39 -7.90 19.91 15.22
C VAL A 39 -7.98 20.87 16.40
N GLU A 40 -8.77 20.51 17.41
CA GLU A 40 -8.99 21.30 18.63
C GLU A 40 -8.23 20.70 19.82
N VAL A 41 -8.35 19.38 20.03
CA VAL A 41 -7.74 18.68 21.16
C VAL A 41 -7.28 17.30 20.73
N ILE A 42 -6.08 16.90 21.19
CA ILE A 42 -5.60 15.52 21.13
C ILE A 42 -5.63 14.99 22.57
N ASP A 43 -6.27 13.85 22.78
CA ASP A 43 -6.30 13.18 24.07
C ASP A 43 -4.88 12.72 24.46
N ASN A 44 -4.52 12.86 25.74
CA ASN A 44 -3.22 12.45 26.27
C ASN A 44 -3.20 10.98 26.71
N VAL A 45 -4.31 10.25 26.55
CA VAL A 45 -4.42 8.83 26.86
C VAL A 45 -4.54 8.00 25.59
N VAL A 46 -3.72 6.95 25.50
CA VAL A 46 -3.85 5.89 24.48
C VAL A 46 -4.81 4.83 24.99
N ASP A 47 -5.80 4.48 24.17
CA ASP A 47 -6.65 3.32 24.40
C ASP A 47 -5.85 2.05 24.12
N GLN A 48 -5.49 1.32 25.18
CA GLN A 48 -4.64 0.12 25.09
C GLN A 48 -5.34 -1.07 24.43
N THR A 49 -6.67 -1.09 24.38
CA THR A 49 -7.45 -2.16 23.76
C THR A 49 -7.42 -2.05 22.24
N THR A 50 -7.47 -0.83 21.71
CA THR A 50 -7.50 -0.57 20.27
C THR A 50 -6.17 -0.07 19.69
N GLY A 51 -5.25 0.39 20.54
CA GLY A 51 -4.00 1.02 20.11
C GLY A 51 -4.21 2.39 19.45
N THR A 52 -5.29 3.10 19.81
CA THR A 52 -5.67 4.38 19.22
C THR A 52 -5.70 5.52 20.23
N ILE A 53 -5.61 6.75 19.73
CA ILE A 53 -5.81 7.98 20.49
C ILE A 53 -7.09 8.67 20.02
N LYS A 54 -7.77 9.37 20.93
CA LYS A 54 -8.93 10.18 20.60
C LYS A 54 -8.50 11.58 20.19
N VAL A 55 -9.08 12.08 19.11
CA VAL A 55 -8.86 13.44 18.62
C VAL A 55 -10.19 14.14 18.42
N LYS A 56 -10.25 15.39 18.88
CA LYS A 56 -11.38 16.29 18.67
C LYS A 56 -11.00 17.32 17.63
N ALA A 57 -11.83 17.44 16.60
CA ALA A 57 -11.77 18.53 15.64
C ALA A 57 -13.07 19.34 15.68
N ARG A 58 -12.95 20.59 15.29
CA ARG A 58 -14.05 21.55 15.17
C ARG A 58 -14.28 21.85 13.69
N PHE A 59 -15.54 21.74 13.28
CA PHE A 59 -16.02 22.02 11.93
C PHE A 59 -17.05 23.15 12.01
N PRO A 60 -17.00 24.17 11.15
CA PRO A 60 -18.00 25.24 11.10
C PRO A 60 -19.40 24.72 10.78
N ASN A 61 -19.50 23.74 9.87
CA ASN A 61 -20.74 23.12 9.41
C ASN A 61 -21.81 24.13 8.94
N GLU A 62 -21.40 25.17 8.20
CA GLU A 62 -22.29 26.27 7.78
C GLU A 62 -23.47 25.80 6.91
N ARG A 63 -23.25 24.71 6.15
CA ARG A 63 -24.26 24.10 5.28
C ARG A 63 -25.06 22.98 5.96
N LEU A 64 -24.84 22.74 7.25
CA LEU A 64 -25.52 21.72 8.06
C LEU A 64 -25.46 20.31 7.44
N GLN A 65 -24.32 19.97 6.81
CA GLN A 65 -24.14 18.69 6.13
C GLN A 65 -23.63 17.59 7.07
N LEU A 66 -23.00 17.97 8.19
CA LEU A 66 -22.57 17.04 9.22
C LEU A 66 -23.65 16.88 10.29
N TRP A 67 -24.11 15.64 10.49
CA TRP A 67 -25.14 15.29 11.47
C TRP A 67 -24.54 14.63 12.72
N PRO A 68 -25.09 14.89 13.92
CA PRO A 68 -24.67 14.18 15.12
C PRO A 68 -24.86 12.66 14.98
N GLY A 69 -23.81 11.90 15.31
CA GLY A 69 -23.80 10.43 15.19
C GLY A 69 -23.52 9.90 13.78
N GLN A 70 -23.34 10.78 12.78
CA GLN A 70 -22.93 10.37 11.44
C GLN A 70 -21.50 9.82 11.44
N PHE A 71 -21.30 8.73 10.71
CA PHE A 71 -19.96 8.23 10.40
C PHE A 71 -19.42 8.95 9.16
N VAL A 72 -18.21 9.49 9.27
CA VAL A 72 -17.48 10.17 8.20
C VAL A 72 -16.03 9.72 8.20
N ASN A 73 -15.39 9.78 7.04
CA ASN A 73 -13.94 9.62 6.96
C ASN A 73 -13.28 10.95 7.31
N VAL A 74 -12.15 10.93 8.02
CA VAL A 74 -11.42 12.15 8.38
C VAL A 74 -10.02 12.10 7.81
N ARG A 75 -9.65 13.15 7.06
CA ARG A 75 -8.28 13.34 6.56
C ARG A 75 -7.62 14.46 7.33
N VAL A 76 -6.48 14.18 7.94
CA VAL A 76 -5.73 15.13 8.77
C VAL A 76 -4.46 15.56 8.04
N PHE A 77 -4.26 16.86 7.86
CA PHE A 77 -3.09 17.41 7.17
C PHE A 77 -1.95 17.66 8.16
N VAL A 78 -1.10 16.65 8.35
CA VAL A 78 0.00 16.74 9.32
C VAL A 78 1.24 17.47 8.78
N ASP A 79 1.45 17.47 7.47
CA ASP A 79 2.58 18.15 6.86
C ASP A 79 2.26 18.55 5.41
N VAL A 80 2.87 19.65 4.96
CA VAL A 80 2.73 20.14 3.59
C VAL A 80 4.13 20.34 3.03
N LEU A 81 4.57 19.35 2.24
CA LEU A 81 5.86 19.39 1.57
C LEU A 81 5.77 20.36 0.38
N ARG A 82 6.46 21.49 0.48
CA ARG A 82 6.56 22.50 -0.58
C ARG A 82 7.80 22.25 -1.42
N HIS A 83 7.75 22.62 -2.71
CA HIS A 83 8.87 22.50 -3.64
C HIS A 83 9.40 21.07 -3.82
N VAL A 84 8.53 20.07 -3.72
CA VAL A 84 8.88 18.67 -3.97
C VAL A 84 8.49 18.24 -5.38
N VAL A 85 9.24 17.28 -5.92
CA VAL A 85 8.87 16.64 -7.19
C VAL A 85 7.92 15.50 -6.90
N VAL A 86 6.77 15.51 -7.58
CA VAL A 86 5.80 14.40 -7.53
C VAL A 86 5.89 13.61 -8.83
N ALA A 87 5.96 12.30 -8.70
CA ALA A 87 5.97 11.37 -9.83
C ALA A 87 4.79 10.41 -9.68
N PRO A 88 4.15 9.98 -10.79
CA PRO A 88 3.19 8.89 -10.73
C PRO A 88 3.83 7.64 -10.13
N THR A 89 3.17 6.98 -9.20
CA THR A 89 3.68 5.75 -8.55
C THR A 89 4.01 4.67 -9.59
N ALA A 90 3.27 4.63 -10.70
CA ALA A 90 3.52 3.72 -11.83
C ALA A 90 4.87 3.92 -12.56
N ALA A 91 5.52 5.08 -12.42
CA ALA A 91 6.83 5.35 -13.02
C ALA A 91 8.00 4.85 -12.16
N ILE A 92 7.75 4.50 -10.90
CA ILE A 92 8.78 4.16 -9.92
C ILE A 92 9.01 2.65 -9.94
N GLN A 93 10.22 2.27 -10.33
CA GLN A 93 10.65 0.89 -10.40
C GLN A 93 11.56 0.55 -9.23
N ARG A 94 11.59 -0.72 -8.84
CA ARG A 94 12.51 -1.23 -7.81
C ARG A 94 13.58 -2.09 -8.47
N GLY A 95 14.83 -1.73 -8.26
CA GLY A 95 15.99 -2.46 -8.74
C GLY A 95 16.80 -3.07 -7.61
N PRO A 96 17.85 -3.85 -7.95
CA PRO A 96 18.75 -4.43 -6.95
C PRO A 96 19.47 -3.38 -6.11
N ASN A 97 19.66 -2.17 -6.63
CA ASN A 97 20.33 -1.06 -5.95
C ASN A 97 19.35 -0.04 -5.32
N GLY A 98 18.05 -0.33 -5.30
CA GLY A 98 17.01 0.56 -4.77
C GLY A 98 16.04 1.10 -5.83
N PRO A 99 15.21 2.09 -5.45
CA PRO A 99 14.21 2.69 -6.33
C PRO A 99 14.87 3.49 -7.47
N TYR A 100 14.32 3.39 -8.67
CA TYR A 100 14.77 4.14 -9.83
C TYR A 100 13.60 4.48 -10.75
N VAL A 101 13.78 5.48 -11.60
CA VAL A 101 12.84 5.88 -12.65
C VAL A 101 13.53 5.92 -14.00
N PHE A 102 12.75 5.81 -15.07
CA PHE A 102 13.24 6.11 -16.42
C PHE A 102 12.83 7.54 -16.80
N ALA A 103 13.83 8.42 -16.95
CA ALA A 103 13.62 9.78 -17.42
C ALA A 103 13.91 9.87 -18.93
N VAL A 104 13.09 10.63 -19.64
CA VAL A 104 13.26 10.88 -21.08
C VAL A 104 14.08 12.17 -21.26
N ASN A 105 15.18 12.06 -22.00
CA ASN A 105 16.03 13.17 -22.40
C ASN A 105 15.42 13.95 -23.59
N GLU A 106 16.00 15.11 -23.92
CA GLU A 106 15.56 15.93 -25.05
C GLU A 106 15.74 15.25 -26.41
N ASP A 107 16.67 14.30 -26.51
CA ASP A 107 16.94 13.49 -27.71
C ASP A 107 16.02 12.26 -27.84
N GLU A 108 14.92 12.21 -27.07
CA GLU A 108 13.96 11.10 -26.98
C GLU A 108 14.58 9.76 -26.51
N THR A 109 15.75 9.80 -25.87
CA THR A 109 16.36 8.63 -25.24
C THR A 109 15.94 8.51 -23.77
N VAL A 110 15.81 7.28 -23.28
CA VAL A 110 15.61 7.04 -21.83
C VAL A 110 16.93 6.87 -21.12
N ARG A 111 17.03 7.47 -19.93
CA ARG A 111 18.09 7.20 -18.96
C ARG A 111 17.51 6.62 -17.69
N GLN A 112 18.18 5.63 -17.13
CA GLN A 112 17.86 5.14 -15.78
C GLN A 112 18.42 6.10 -14.73
N VAL A 113 17.58 6.54 -13.80
CA VAL A 113 17.98 7.47 -12.72
C VAL A 113 17.56 6.88 -11.39
N ALA A 114 18.53 6.68 -10.49
CA ALA A 114 18.25 6.29 -9.11
C ALA A 114 17.54 7.44 -8.38
N VAL A 115 16.49 7.13 -7.64
CA VAL A 115 15.69 8.13 -6.92
C VAL A 115 15.50 7.75 -5.46
N THR A 116 15.35 8.77 -4.62
CA THR A 116 14.89 8.58 -3.24
C THR A 116 13.41 8.88 -3.19
N VAL A 117 12.62 7.89 -2.81
CA VAL A 117 11.16 8.00 -2.69
C VAL A 117 10.82 8.31 -1.23
N GLY A 118 10.03 9.37 -1.03
CA GLY A 118 9.47 9.75 0.26
C GLY A 118 8.07 9.15 0.45
N GLN A 119 7.11 9.99 0.82
CA GLN A 119 5.71 9.59 0.95
C GLN A 119 5.15 9.16 -0.40
N GLN A 120 4.44 8.04 -0.40
CA GLN A 120 3.83 7.46 -1.60
C GLN A 120 2.40 7.02 -1.29
N ASP A 121 1.48 7.34 -2.20
CA ASP A 121 0.14 6.79 -2.29
C ASP A 121 -0.02 5.91 -3.53
N GLU A 122 -1.24 5.42 -3.78
CA GLU A 122 -1.53 4.50 -4.88
C GLU A 122 -1.30 5.12 -6.27
N SER A 123 -1.42 6.44 -6.39
CA SER A 123 -1.36 7.19 -7.63
C SER A 123 -0.03 7.94 -7.82
N THR A 124 0.52 8.47 -6.73
CA THR A 124 1.57 9.47 -6.72
C THR A 124 2.58 9.18 -5.62
N ALA A 125 3.84 9.46 -5.89
CA ALA A 125 4.90 9.46 -4.89
C ALA A 125 5.70 10.76 -4.92
N VAL A 126 6.14 11.16 -3.74
CA VAL A 126 7.06 12.27 -3.55
C VAL A 126 8.48 11.76 -3.78
N ILE A 127 9.20 12.39 -4.71
CA ILE A 127 10.63 12.15 -4.92
C ILE A 127 11.41 13.20 -4.15
N THR A 128 12.21 12.75 -3.19
CA THR A 128 13.01 13.64 -2.33
C THR A 128 14.39 13.94 -2.92
N ALA A 129 14.91 13.07 -3.79
CA ALA A 129 16.18 13.27 -4.48
C ALA A 129 16.27 12.45 -5.78
N GLY A 130 17.12 12.91 -6.70
CA GLY A 130 17.52 12.18 -7.91
C GLY A 130 16.85 12.68 -9.19
N ILE A 131 15.82 13.51 -9.11
CA ILE A 131 15.19 14.09 -10.30
C ILE A 131 14.80 15.55 -10.08
N GLU A 132 14.96 16.34 -11.13
CA GLU A 132 14.65 17.78 -11.13
C GLU A 132 13.56 18.09 -12.17
N PRO A 133 12.62 18.99 -11.88
CA PRO A 133 11.68 19.48 -12.88
C PRO A 133 12.39 20.37 -13.92
N PRO A 134 11.93 20.41 -15.18
CA PRO A 134 10.82 19.65 -15.78
C PRO A 134 11.30 18.33 -16.44
N ALA A 135 11.34 17.23 -15.69
CA ALA A 135 11.67 15.92 -16.25
C ALA A 135 10.44 15.15 -16.75
N LYS A 136 10.54 14.50 -17.90
CA LYS A 136 9.53 13.56 -18.43
C LYS A 136 9.84 12.16 -17.94
N LEU A 137 8.84 11.49 -17.36
CA LEU A 137 8.97 10.15 -16.81
C LEU A 137 8.18 9.12 -17.63
N VAL A 138 8.73 7.92 -17.74
CA VAL A 138 8.05 6.79 -18.37
C VAL A 138 7.16 6.09 -17.34
N THR A 139 5.86 6.01 -17.62
CA THR A 139 4.85 5.38 -16.75
C THR A 139 4.44 3.96 -17.19
N THR A 140 4.63 3.61 -18.46
CA THR A 140 4.23 2.32 -19.04
C THR A 140 5.27 1.81 -20.02
N GLY A 141 5.28 0.51 -20.30
CA GLY A 141 6.17 -0.08 -21.31
C GLY A 141 7.62 -0.35 -20.87
N PHE A 142 7.95 -0.17 -19.59
CA PHE A 142 9.30 -0.37 -19.04
C PHE A 142 9.88 -1.76 -19.26
N ALA A 143 9.05 -2.81 -19.39
CA ALA A 143 9.52 -4.19 -19.61
C ALA A 143 10.27 -4.39 -20.94
N ARG A 144 10.12 -3.45 -21.89
CA ARG A 144 10.80 -3.47 -23.19
C ARG A 144 11.90 -2.40 -23.31
N LEU A 145 12.15 -1.64 -22.24
CA LEU A 145 13.12 -0.55 -22.25
C LEU A 145 14.46 -1.01 -21.70
N THR A 146 15.51 -0.64 -22.41
CA THR A 146 16.90 -0.72 -21.97
C THR A 146 17.43 0.71 -21.86
N ASP A 147 18.45 0.94 -21.03
CA ASP A 147 19.12 2.24 -20.97
C ASP A 147 19.53 2.71 -22.39
N LYS A 148 19.25 3.97 -22.73
CA LYS A 148 19.41 4.60 -24.06
C LYS A 148 18.45 4.13 -25.15
N ALA A 149 17.38 3.40 -24.83
CA ALA A 149 16.34 3.10 -25.80
C ALA A 149 15.64 4.40 -26.27
N LYS A 150 15.36 4.50 -27.58
CA LYS A 150 14.50 5.56 -28.12
C LYS A 150 13.05 5.26 -27.74
N VAL A 151 12.35 6.25 -27.20
CA VAL A 151 10.94 6.13 -26.84
C VAL A 151 10.11 7.13 -27.62
N ARG A 152 8.90 6.72 -27.99
CA ARG A 152 7.85 7.68 -28.37
C ARG A 152 7.07 8.05 -27.13
N VAL A 153 7.00 9.34 -26.84
CA VAL A 153 6.21 9.87 -25.73
C VAL A 153 4.74 9.87 -26.16
N SER A 154 3.96 8.93 -25.65
CA SER A 154 2.49 8.99 -25.73
C SER A 154 1.97 9.79 -24.53
N THR A 155 0.98 10.65 -24.76
CA THR A 155 0.27 11.33 -23.68
C THR A 155 -0.49 10.30 -22.82
N PRO A 156 -0.73 10.57 -21.52
CA PRO A 156 -1.43 9.64 -20.62
C PRO A 156 -2.80 9.18 -21.16
N GLU A 157 -3.47 10.03 -21.94
CA GLU A 157 -4.76 9.74 -22.58
C GLU A 157 -4.66 8.72 -23.73
N GLU A 158 -3.51 8.65 -24.41
CA GLU A 158 -3.27 7.72 -25.51
C GLU A 158 -2.71 6.37 -25.01
N ALA A 159 -2.01 6.36 -23.87
CA ALA A 159 -1.54 5.13 -23.22
C ALA A 159 -2.66 4.33 -22.50
N ALA A 160 -3.79 4.97 -22.20
CA ALA A 160 -4.97 4.31 -21.62
C ALA A 160 -5.84 3.59 -22.66
N GLN A 161 -5.57 3.76 -23.97
CA GLN A 161 -6.28 3.06 -25.03
C GLN A 161 -5.52 1.77 -25.38
N PRO A 162 -6.16 0.58 -25.28
CA PRO A 162 -5.55 -0.64 -25.79
C PRO A 162 -5.30 -0.49 -27.29
N PRO A 163 -4.16 -0.98 -27.82
CA PRO A 163 -3.85 -0.84 -29.23
C PRO A 163 -4.97 -1.47 -30.06
N ALA A 164 -5.60 -0.64 -30.91
CA ALA A 164 -6.62 -1.09 -31.84
C ALA A 164 -6.05 -2.25 -32.67
N ALA A 165 -6.68 -3.41 -32.54
CA ALA A 165 -6.34 -4.59 -33.31
C ALA A 165 -6.38 -4.23 -34.81
N MET A 166 -5.25 -4.40 -35.49
CA MET A 166 -5.19 -4.27 -36.95
C MET A 166 -6.20 -5.26 -37.57
N PRO A 167 -7.06 -4.85 -38.51
CA PRO A 167 -7.94 -5.78 -39.20
C PRO A 167 -7.08 -6.70 -40.07
N GLY A 168 -7.01 -7.98 -39.68
CA GLY A 168 -6.40 -9.02 -40.48
C GLY A 168 -7.03 -9.06 -41.87
N ARG A 169 -6.19 -8.89 -42.90
CA ARG A 169 -6.53 -9.07 -44.31
C ARG A 169 -7.22 -10.43 -44.49
N ARG A 170 -8.49 -10.37 -44.89
CA ARG A 170 -9.29 -11.50 -45.36
C ARG A 170 -8.76 -11.90 -46.73
N GLY A 171 -7.88 -12.91 -46.77
CA GLY A 171 -7.44 -13.56 -48.01
C GLY A 171 -8.42 -14.66 -48.40
N ALA A 172 -9.05 -14.49 -49.56
CA ALA A 172 -10.07 -15.35 -50.14
C ALA A 172 -9.61 -16.81 -50.33
N ARG A 173 -10.52 -17.77 -50.04
CA ARG A 173 -10.46 -19.13 -50.56
C ARG A 173 -11.65 -19.32 -51.50
N GLU A 174 -11.36 -19.41 -52.80
CA GLU A 174 -12.30 -19.87 -53.83
C GLU A 174 -12.52 -21.39 -53.73
N PRO A 175 -13.73 -21.89 -54.05
CA PRO A 175 -14.01 -23.32 -54.14
C PRO A 175 -13.79 -23.84 -55.57
N GLY A 176 -12.85 -24.77 -55.75
CA GLY A 176 -12.58 -25.46 -57.02
C GLY A 176 -12.63 -26.98 -56.87
N GLN A 177 -13.49 -27.61 -57.67
CA GLN A 177 -13.76 -29.05 -57.77
C GLN A 177 -12.61 -29.82 -58.47
N GLY A 178 -12.44 -31.11 -58.16
CA GLY A 178 -11.62 -32.04 -58.95
C GLY A 178 -11.52 -33.45 -58.35
N GLN A 179 -11.94 -34.45 -59.13
CA GLN A 179 -12.13 -35.87 -58.80
C GLN A 179 -10.89 -36.76 -59.09
N GLY A 180 -10.86 -37.98 -58.53
CA GLY A 180 -10.09 -39.14 -59.04
C GLY A 180 -9.33 -39.92 -57.94
N GLN A 181 -9.92 -40.93 -57.27
CA GLN A 181 -9.93 -42.37 -57.58
C GLN A 181 -8.60 -43.15 -57.37
N GLY A 182 -8.63 -44.17 -56.50
CA GLY A 182 -7.67 -45.28 -56.52
C GLY A 182 -7.53 -46.12 -55.23
N GLN A 183 -8.44 -47.10 -55.04
CA GLN A 183 -8.28 -48.50 -54.54
C GLN A 183 -7.29 -48.80 -53.37
N GLY A 184 -7.57 -49.61 -52.34
CA GLY A 184 -8.64 -50.57 -52.02
C GLY A 184 -8.11 -51.61 -51.01
N ARG A 185 -9.03 -52.35 -50.36
CA ARG A 185 -8.87 -53.58 -49.52
C ARG A 185 -8.77 -53.47 -47.99
N GLN A 186 -9.93 -53.26 -47.36
CA GLN A 186 -10.71 -54.29 -46.62
C GLN A 186 -9.99 -55.34 -45.75
N ARG A 187 -10.30 -55.32 -44.44
CA ARG A 187 -10.94 -56.43 -43.70
C ARG A 187 -11.25 -56.08 -42.23
N ASP A 188 -12.53 -55.96 -41.93
CA ASP A 188 -13.19 -56.35 -40.66
C ASP A 188 -13.40 -57.89 -40.64
N PRO A 189 -13.81 -58.59 -39.54
CA PRO A 189 -14.68 -58.08 -38.46
C PRO A 189 -14.50 -58.63 -37.01
N ALA A 190 -15.19 -57.92 -36.10
CA ALA A 190 -16.03 -58.35 -34.96
C ALA A 190 -15.55 -59.37 -33.89
N GLY A 191 -15.64 -58.91 -32.63
CA GLY A 191 -16.42 -59.55 -31.56
C GLY A 191 -15.69 -60.43 -30.54
N GLY A 192 -15.95 -60.22 -29.24
CA GLY A 192 -15.76 -61.25 -28.21
C GLY A 192 -15.29 -60.77 -26.84
N ASP A 193 -16.11 -61.05 -25.83
CA ASP A 193 -16.09 -60.71 -24.41
C ASP A 193 -14.86 -61.13 -23.56
N ALA A 194 -14.80 -60.50 -22.38
CA ALA A 194 -14.69 -61.12 -21.05
C ALA A 194 -13.45 -60.83 -20.17
N ALA A 195 -13.80 -60.30 -18.99
CA ALA A 195 -13.36 -60.71 -17.64
C ALA A 195 -12.03 -60.20 -17.05
N GLY A 196 -12.20 -59.34 -16.03
CA GLY A 196 -11.58 -59.49 -14.71
C GLY A 196 -10.20 -58.85 -14.52
N GLN A 197 -9.81 -58.36 -13.36
CA GLN A 197 -10.35 -58.28 -12.00
C GLN A 197 -9.48 -57.24 -11.26
N GLY A 198 -10.00 -56.56 -10.23
CA GLY A 198 -9.16 -55.85 -9.26
C GLY A 198 -9.81 -54.66 -8.56
N SER A 199 -10.82 -54.95 -7.74
CA SER A 199 -11.46 -54.11 -6.71
C SER A 199 -10.48 -53.70 -5.58
N PRO A 200 -10.90 -53.04 -4.47
CA PRO A 200 -11.68 -51.80 -4.34
C PRO A 200 -11.10 -50.83 -3.25
N ALA A 201 -11.75 -49.68 -3.06
CA ALA A 201 -11.71 -48.90 -1.80
C ALA A 201 -12.44 -49.67 -0.65
N PRO A 202 -12.41 -49.27 0.65
CA PRO A 202 -13.15 -48.07 1.09
C PRO A 202 -12.72 -47.41 2.44
N ALA A 203 -13.46 -46.36 2.77
CA ALA A 203 -14.05 -46.04 4.09
C ALA A 203 -13.36 -45.07 5.06
N ALA A 204 -14.25 -44.26 5.62
CA ALA A 204 -14.08 -43.22 6.62
C ALA A 204 -14.20 -43.75 8.06
N GLY A 205 -13.72 -42.94 9.00
CA GLY A 205 -14.28 -42.79 10.36
C GLY A 205 -13.68 -43.67 11.45
N SER A 206 -13.17 -43.03 12.53
CA SER A 206 -13.68 -43.16 13.91
C SER A 206 -12.66 -42.69 14.96
N ASP A 207 -13.24 -42.31 16.10
CA ASP A 207 -12.72 -41.86 17.38
C ASP A 207 -11.49 -42.56 17.95
N GLY A 208 -10.80 -41.89 18.88
CA GLY A 208 -9.88 -42.58 19.80
C GLY A 208 -8.94 -41.70 20.61
N THR A 209 -9.44 -41.20 21.74
CA THR A 209 -8.73 -40.96 23.01
C THR A 209 -7.30 -41.51 23.15
N GLY A 210 -6.36 -40.70 23.64
CA GLY A 210 -5.12 -41.22 24.22
C GLY A 210 -4.02 -40.21 24.56
N GLN A 211 -3.84 -40.01 25.87
CA GLN A 211 -2.54 -39.86 26.55
C GLN A 211 -1.89 -38.46 26.67
N SER A 212 -2.31 -37.80 27.76
CA SER A 212 -1.43 -37.37 28.86
C SER A 212 0.08 -37.60 28.69
N ARG A 213 0.82 -36.51 28.48
CA ARG A 213 2.23 -36.40 28.93
C ARG A 213 2.43 -35.12 29.71
N GLN A 214 2.12 -35.25 31.00
CA GLN A 214 2.65 -34.42 32.07
C GLN A 214 4.18 -34.48 32.03
N ARG A 215 4.87 -33.40 31.67
CA ARG A 215 6.26 -33.19 32.10
C ARG A 215 6.28 -32.13 33.18
N ARG A 216 6.29 -32.61 34.42
CA ARG A 216 6.90 -31.90 35.54
C ARG A 216 8.41 -31.88 35.27
N ASN A 217 9.03 -30.71 35.37
CA ASN A 217 10.32 -30.64 36.03
C ASN A 217 10.46 -29.26 36.67
N GLY A 218 10.28 -29.23 37.99
CA GLY A 218 10.82 -28.17 38.83
C GLY A 218 12.33 -28.41 38.98
N GLY A 219 13.08 -27.32 39.03
CA GLY A 219 14.54 -27.34 39.11
C GLY A 219 15.09 -25.96 39.44
N VAL A 220 14.88 -25.57 40.69
CA VAL A 220 15.64 -24.65 41.57
C VAL A 220 16.96 -24.12 41.00
N ARG A 221 17.19 -22.80 41.12
CA ARG A 221 18.37 -22.21 41.79
C ARG A 221 18.28 -20.69 41.93
N GLU A 222 18.27 -20.27 43.20
CA GLU A 222 18.74 -18.99 43.72
C GLU A 222 20.05 -18.54 43.08
N GLY A 223 20.14 -17.23 42.84
CA GLY A 223 21.36 -16.54 42.44
C GLY A 223 21.19 -15.05 42.72
N ALA A 224 21.50 -14.66 43.95
CA ALA A 224 21.57 -13.28 44.41
C ALA A 224 22.61 -12.46 43.63
N ALA A 225 22.32 -11.17 43.43
CA ALA A 225 23.34 -10.16 43.15
C ALA A 225 23.00 -8.86 43.93
N PRO A 226 24.01 -8.16 44.46
CA PRO A 226 23.84 -7.12 45.49
C PRO A 226 23.62 -5.72 44.91
N GLY A 227 23.15 -4.82 45.78
CA GLY A 227 22.73 -3.47 45.45
C GLY A 227 23.85 -2.45 45.20
N GLY A 228 23.41 -1.21 44.98
CA GLY A 228 24.25 -0.02 45.04
C GLY A 228 23.57 1.20 44.42
N GLN A 229 23.61 2.32 45.16
CA GLN A 229 23.21 3.70 44.83
C GLN A 229 21.76 4.05 45.21
N GLY A 230 21.46 5.06 46.01
CA GLY A 230 22.28 6.10 46.62
C GLY A 230 21.34 7.16 47.21
N SER A 231 21.62 7.61 48.41
CA SER A 231 21.10 8.81 49.09
C SER A 231 22.17 9.17 50.15
N PRO A 232 22.28 10.40 50.68
CA PRO A 232 21.31 11.51 50.70
C PRO A 232 21.95 12.93 50.56
N ALA A 233 21.20 13.96 50.99
CA ALA A 233 21.58 15.37 51.29
C ALA A 233 21.50 16.35 50.10
N GLY A 234 21.00 17.58 50.22
CA GLY A 234 20.53 18.35 51.39
C GLY A 234 20.53 19.85 51.04
N GLY A 235 19.62 20.61 51.66
CA GLY A 235 19.62 22.08 51.75
C GLY A 235 19.10 22.82 50.50
N SER A 236 18.57 24.02 50.58
CA SER A 236 18.11 24.91 51.66
C SER A 236 17.46 26.08 50.91
N GLY A 237 16.44 26.70 51.51
CA GLY A 237 15.59 27.68 50.83
C GLY A 237 16.26 28.99 50.43
N ALA A 238 15.50 29.77 49.67
CA ALA A 238 15.51 31.24 49.74
C ALA A 238 14.21 31.80 49.16
N GLN A 239 13.46 32.50 50.01
CA GLN A 239 12.32 33.34 49.66
C GLN A 239 12.68 34.39 48.60
N ARG A 240 11.72 34.67 47.70
CA ARG A 240 11.65 35.92 46.92
C ARG A 240 10.66 36.85 47.62
N PRO A 241 11.03 38.10 47.98
CA PRO A 241 10.06 39.07 48.47
C PRO A 241 9.29 39.70 47.30
N GLN A 242 7.99 39.90 47.53
CA GLN A 242 7.11 40.73 46.71
C GLN A 242 7.34 42.21 47.06
N ALA A 243 7.36 43.06 46.04
CA ALA A 243 7.11 44.50 46.19
C ALA A 243 6.37 44.97 44.94
N GLN A 244 5.12 45.42 45.14
CA GLN A 244 4.41 46.34 44.25
C GLN A 244 4.12 47.61 45.06
N PRO A 245 4.18 48.80 44.45
CA PRO A 245 3.48 49.98 44.95
C PRO A 245 1.97 49.92 44.66
#